data_AF-A0A0P8E1Q0-F1
#
_entry.id   AF-A0A0P8E1Q0-F1
#
_cell.length_a   1.000
_cell.length_b   1.000
_cell.length_c   1.000
_cell.angle_alpha   90.00
_cell.angle_beta   90.00
_cell.angle_gamma   90.00
#
_symmetry.space_group_name_H-M   'P 1'
#
loop_
_entity.id
_entity.type
_entity.pdbx_description
1 polymer ?
#
loop_
_entity_poly.entity_id
_entity_poly.type
_entity_poly.pdbx_seq_one_letter_code
_entity_poly.pdbx_strand_id
1 'polypeptide(L)'
;MGDDTISAKDLAKLIETLADIIQQIGSLEELEGWLRSQHYIKSIRTADYLIKTNPPRKELLVTFKMDNGSTVTKVIDIVLYPNKTFGLAEVHEP
;
A
#
# COMPACT_ATOMS: atom_id res chain seq x y z
N MET A 1 -10.82 20.51 11.27
CA MET A 1 -10.39 20.18 9.90
C MET A 1 -9.19 19.28 10.07
N GLY A 2 -9.35 17.98 9.84
CA GLY A 2 -8.24 17.03 9.96
C GLY A 2 -7.28 17.27 8.80
N ASP A 3 -5.99 17.24 9.08
CA ASP A 3 -4.97 17.39 8.06
C ASP A 3 -5.13 16.26 7.03
N ASP A 4 -5.51 16.58 5.79
CA ASP A 4 -5.64 15.65 4.67
C ASP A 4 -4.28 15.22 4.11
N THR A 5 -3.22 15.28 4.92
CA THR A 5 -1.84 15.09 4.51
C THR A 5 -1.07 14.22 5.49
N ILE A 6 0.01 13.59 5.02
CA ILE A 6 0.91 12.79 5.83
C ILE A 6 2.32 13.39 5.80
N SER A 7 2.97 13.43 6.97
CA SER A 7 4.37 13.82 7.06
C SER A 7 5.28 12.70 6.56
N ALA A 8 6.51 13.01 6.13
CA ALA A 8 7.47 11.98 5.73
C ALA A 8 7.77 10.97 6.86
N LYS A 9 7.75 11.43 8.12
CA LYS A 9 7.99 10.59 9.30
C LYS A 9 6.85 9.63 9.54
N ASP A 10 5.60 10.08 9.38
CA ASP A 10 4.43 9.23 9.58
C ASP A 10 4.24 8.27 8.40
N LEU A 11 4.59 8.69 7.18
CA LEU A 11 4.64 7.79 6.02
C LEU A 11 5.67 6.66 6.24
N ALA A 12 6.86 6.98 6.76
CA ALA A 12 7.87 5.96 7.07
C ALA A 12 7.33 4.95 8.10
N LYS A 13 6.74 5.41 9.19
CA LYS A 13 6.10 4.54 10.19
C LYS A 13 4.98 3.69 9.59
N LEU A 14 4.15 4.28 8.73
CA LEU A 14 3.07 3.57 8.06
C LEU A 14 3.63 2.39 7.26
N ILE A 15 4.69 2.61 6.50
CA ILE A 15 5.38 1.59 5.71
C ILE A 15 5.97 0.50 6.62
N GLU A 16 6.60 0.87 7.74
CA GLU A 16 7.11 -0.09 8.72
C GLU A 16 6.00 -0.97 9.34
N THR A 17 4.83 -0.38 9.59
CA THR A 17 3.66 -1.10 10.14
C THR A 17 2.83 -1.83 9.08
N LEU A 18 3.08 -1.60 7.79
CA LEU A 18 2.27 -2.13 6.70
C LEU A 18 2.29 -3.66 6.66
N ALA A 19 3.43 -4.27 7.00
CA ALA A 19 3.54 -5.72 7.11
C ALA A 19 2.59 -6.29 8.17
N ASP A 20 2.49 -5.64 9.33
CA ASP A 20 1.61 -6.05 10.43
C ASP A 20 0.13 -5.86 10.04
N ILE A 21 -0.20 -4.73 9.41
CA ILE A 21 -1.55 -4.47 8.89
C ILE A 21 -1.96 -5.54 7.88
N ILE A 22 -1.07 -5.90 6.94
CA ILE A 22 -1.35 -6.96 5.96
C ILE A 22 -1.56 -8.32 6.63
N GLN A 23 -0.86 -8.63 7.72
CA GLN A 23 -1.11 -9.88 8.48
C GLN A 23 -2.48 -9.89 9.16
N GLN A 24 -3.02 -8.72 9.52
CA GLN A 24 -4.34 -8.60 10.14
C GLN A 24 -5.48 -8.58 9.09
N ILE A 25 -5.18 -8.19 7.86
CA ILE A 25 -6.14 -8.05 6.77
C ILE A 25 -6.26 -9.36 5.98
N GLY A 26 -7.49 -9.84 5.79
CA GLY A 26 -7.76 -11.14 5.19
C GLY A 26 -7.75 -11.17 3.66
N SER A 27 -7.95 -10.01 3.00
CA SER A 27 -8.00 -9.92 1.53
C SER A 27 -7.36 -8.65 0.96
N LEU A 28 -6.94 -8.70 -0.32
CA LEU A 28 -6.43 -7.52 -1.04
C LEU A 28 -7.48 -6.39 -1.11
N GLU A 29 -8.76 -6.75 -1.28
CA GLU A 29 -9.86 -5.78 -1.30
C GLU A 29 -10.00 -5.03 0.04
N GLU A 30 -9.78 -5.73 1.16
CA GLU A 30 -9.79 -5.11 2.49
C GLU A 30 -8.57 -4.20 2.68
N LEU A 31 -7.40 -4.57 2.15
CA LEU A 31 -6.21 -3.70 2.15
C LEU A 31 -6.46 -2.42 1.37
N GLU A 32 -7.03 -2.53 0.17
CA GLU A 32 -7.42 -1.37 -0.64
C GLU A 32 -8.47 -0.51 0.09
N GLY A 33 -9.45 -1.12 0.74
CA GLY A 33 -10.45 -0.43 1.55
C GLY A 33 -9.83 0.33 2.72
N TRP A 34 -8.92 -0.30 3.46
CA TRP A 34 -8.21 0.30 4.58
C TRP A 34 -7.33 1.48 4.13
N LEU A 35 -6.61 1.33 3.01
CA LEU A 35 -5.83 2.41 2.42
C LEU A 35 -6.74 3.56 1.97
N ARG A 36 -7.87 3.28 1.32
CA ARG A 36 -8.83 4.32 0.90
C ARG A 36 -9.48 5.05 2.08
N SER A 37 -9.56 4.41 3.25
CA SER A 37 -10.05 5.03 4.48
C SER A 37 -9.07 6.08 5.04
N GLN A 38 -7.83 6.12 4.58
CA GLN A 38 -6.85 7.09 5.05
C GLN A 38 -7.03 8.43 4.33
N HIS A 39 -7.25 9.51 5.08
CA HIS A 39 -7.51 10.86 4.52
C HIS A 39 -6.36 11.41 3.67
N TYR A 40 -5.13 11.00 3.96
CA TYR A 40 -3.92 11.41 3.25
C TYR A 40 -3.70 10.65 1.92
N ILE A 41 -4.54 9.67 1.57
CA ILE A 41 -4.45 8.95 0.30
C ILE A 41 -5.15 9.75 -0.80
N LYS A 42 -4.41 10.02 -1.87
CA LYS A 42 -4.91 10.69 -3.08
C LYS A 42 -5.53 9.69 -4.06
N SER A 43 -4.85 8.57 -4.29
CA SER A 43 -5.31 7.55 -5.23
C SER A 43 -4.62 6.21 -4.97
N ILE A 44 -5.33 5.14 -5.29
CA ILE A 44 -4.81 3.77 -5.31
C ILE A 44 -5.09 3.20 -6.69
N ARG A 45 -4.08 2.57 -7.28
CA ARG A 45 -4.21 1.80 -8.52
C ARG A 45 -3.56 0.45 -8.33
N THR A 46 -4.35 -0.59 -8.51
CA THR A 46 -3.85 -1.96 -8.56
C THR A 46 -3.39 -2.25 -9.98
N ALA A 47 -2.18 -2.79 -10.15
CA ALA A 47 -1.67 -3.14 -11.46
C ALA A 47 -2.56 -4.21 -12.13
N ASP A 48 -2.83 -4.02 -13.43
CA ASP A 48 -3.63 -4.95 -14.25
C ASP A 48 -2.86 -6.23 -14.61
N TYR A 49 -1.59 -6.34 -14.20
CA TYR A 49 -0.74 -7.48 -14.44
C TYR A 49 -0.29 -8.13 -13.12
N LEU A 50 0.13 -9.39 -13.23
CA LEU A 50 0.84 -10.10 -12.16
C LEU A 50 2.32 -10.19 -12.54
N ILE A 51 3.19 -9.86 -11.60
CA ILE A 51 4.62 -10.12 -11.75
C ILE A 51 4.82 -11.62 -11.65
N LYS A 52 5.48 -12.19 -12.67
CA LYS A 52 5.80 -13.62 -12.78
C LYS A 52 6.96 -14.01 -11.86
N THR A 53 6.74 -13.92 -10.56
CA THR A 53 7.60 -14.45 -9.49
C THR A 53 7.00 -15.75 -8.95
N ASN A 54 7.74 -16.45 -8.08
CA ASN A 54 7.24 -17.63 -7.38
C ASN A 54 7.41 -17.44 -5.85
N PRO A 55 6.34 -17.12 -5.10
CA PRO A 55 4.95 -16.98 -5.52
C PRO A 55 4.72 -15.71 -6.38
N PRO A 56 3.65 -15.65 -7.20
CA PRO A 56 3.35 -14.49 -8.03
C PRO A 56 3.10 -13.25 -7.16
N ARG A 57 3.45 -12.08 -7.69
CA ARG A 57 3.24 -10.79 -7.01
C ARG A 57 2.28 -9.88 -7.77
N LYS A 58 1.67 -8.95 -7.05
CA LYS A 58 0.81 -7.91 -7.58
C LYS A 58 1.22 -6.56 -6.99
N GLU A 59 1.31 -5.55 -7.84
CA GLU A 59 1.70 -4.20 -7.42
C GLU A 59 0.46 -3.35 -7.14
N LEU A 60 0.52 -2.57 -6.06
CA LEU A 60 -0.42 -1.51 -5.74
C LEU A 60 0.31 -0.18 -5.70
N LEU A 61 -0.04 0.71 -6.61
CA LEU A 61 0.48 2.06 -6.67
C LEU A 61 -0.39 2.95 -5.79
N VAL A 62 0.18 3.42 -4.69
CA VAL A 62 -0.49 4.26 -3.71
C VAL A 62 0.12 5.65 -3.74
N THR A 63 -0.72 6.66 -3.97
CA THR A 63 -0.29 8.06 -3.99
C THR A 63 -0.77 8.77 -2.74
N PHE A 64 0.17 9.35 -2.01
CA PHE A 64 -0.01 10.06 -0.75
C PHE A 64 0.03 11.58 -0.98
N LYS A 65 -0.77 12.33 -0.23
CA LYS A 65 -0.68 13.79 -0.13
C LYS A 65 0.26 14.13 1.01
N MET A 66 1.34 14.86 0.72
CA MET A 66 2.31 15.27 1.73
C MET A 66 1.93 16.62 2.34
N ASP A 67 2.32 16.84 3.58
CA ASP A 67 2.12 18.10 4.31
C ASP A 67 2.78 19.32 3.64
N ASN A 68 3.88 19.09 2.92
CA ASN A 68 4.57 20.10 2.11
C ASN A 68 3.84 20.44 0.78
N GLY A 69 2.62 19.93 0.56
CA GLY A 69 1.82 20.15 -0.64
C GLY A 69 2.21 19.28 -1.84
N SER A 70 3.26 18.47 -1.74
CA SER A 70 3.67 17.53 -2.78
C SER A 70 2.87 16.23 -2.70
N THR A 71 3.04 15.36 -3.71
CA THR A 71 2.52 13.99 -3.65
C THR A 71 3.64 12.99 -3.83
N VAL A 72 3.60 11.91 -3.06
CA VAL A 72 4.56 10.80 -3.16
C VAL A 72 3.80 9.56 -3.59
N THR A 73 4.34 8.84 -4.56
CA THR A 73 3.80 7.53 -4.95
C THR A 73 4.72 6.44 -4.44
N LYS A 74 4.16 5.42 -3.79
CA LYS A 74 4.85 4.19 -3.43
C LYS A 74 4.17 3.01 -4.10
N VAL A 75 4.97 2.04 -4.50
CA VAL A 75 4.51 0.76 -4.99
C VAL A 75 4.58 -0.21 -3.83
N ILE A 76 3.44 -0.83 -3.52
CA ILE A 76 3.31 -1.87 -2.52
C ILE A 76 3.24 -3.19 -3.28
N ASP A 77 4.27 -3.99 -3.10
CA ASP A 77 4.47 -5.26 -3.76
C ASP A 77 3.83 -6.36 -2.90
N ILE A 78 2.79 -7.01 -3.39
CA ILE A 78 2.02 -8.01 -2.64
C ILE A 78 2.27 -9.40 -3.20
N VAL A 79 2.74 -10.32 -2.35
CA VAL A 79 2.88 -11.74 -2.67
C VAL A 79 1.52 -12.42 -2.57
N LEU A 80 1.14 -13.19 -3.59
CA LEU A 80 -0.08 -13.99 -3.60
C LEU A 80 0.27 -15.46 -3.34
N TYR A 81 -0.14 -15.98 -2.19
CA TYR A 81 0.14 -17.37 -1.80
C TYR A 81 -0.94 -18.33 -2.33
N PRO A 82 -0.59 -19.60 -2.61
CA PRO A 82 -1.52 -20.59 -3.15
C PRO A 82 -2.67 -20.96 -2.21
N ASN A 83 -2.52 -20.71 -0.91
CA ASN A 83 -3.57 -20.91 0.11
C ASN A 83 -4.59 -19.75 0.17
N LYS A 84 -4.62 -18.87 -0.85
CA LYS A 84 -5.45 -17.65 -0.93
C LYS A 84 -5.13 -16.58 0.12
N THR A 85 -4.01 -16.70 0.82
CA THR A 85 -3.46 -15.61 1.63
C THR A 85 -2.56 -14.72 0.78
N PHE A 86 -2.24 -13.54 1.29
CA PHE A 86 -1.28 -12.64 0.66
C PHE A 86 -0.38 -12.03 1.73
N GLY A 87 0.74 -11.47 1.31
CA GLY A 87 1.70 -10.85 2.21
C GLY A 87 2.43 -9.69 1.56
N LEU A 88 3.06 -8.86 2.37
CA LEU A 88 3.93 -7.81 1.87
C LEU A 88 5.24 -8.43 1.35
N ALA A 89 5.60 -8.15 0.10
CA ALA A 89 6.94 -8.41 -0.43
C ALA A 89 7.85 -7.23 -0.13
N GLU A 90 7.49 -6.05 -0.62
CA GLU A 90 8.32 -4.85 -0.59
C GLU A 90 7.46 -3.59 -0.71
N VAL A 91 7.99 -2.45 -0.25
CA VAL A 91 7.49 -1.13 -0.62
C VAL A 91 8.63 -0.34 -1.25
N HIS A 92 8.46 0.07 -2.50
CA HIS A 92 9.49 0.80 -3.24
C HIS A 92 8.91 2.00 -3.99
N GLU A 93 9.79 2.74 -4.68
CA GLU A 93 9.41 3.84 -5.56
C GLU A 93 9.07 3.29 -6.95
N PRO A 94 8.08 3.85 -7.67
CA PRO A 94 7.67 3.37 -8.98
C PRO A 94 8.78 3.46 -10.05
#